data_AF-U9TJV0-F1
#
_entry.id   AF-U9TJV0-F1
#
_cell.length_a   1.000
_cell.length_b   1.000
_cell.length_c   1.000
_cell.angle_alpha   90.00
_cell.angle_beta   90.00
_cell.angle_gamma   90.00
#
_symmetry.space_group_name_H-M   'P 1'
#
loop_
_entity.id
_entity.type
_entity.pdbx_description
1 polymer ?
#
loop_
_entity_poly.entity_id
_entity_poly.type
_entity_poly.pdbx_seq_one_letter_code
_entity_poly.pdbx_strand_id
1 'polypeptide(L)'
;MIIFNKPNISPTVFEMILKYIYTGELNLINKPGEDILGLLVASDELLLEELFNYSQNCLSYLIKEKQSWFQQNFVHVLNTISKLANCEKLQEYCIESICMDLQSFITLKGFSKLDKDILYYLLERDDLQVEETVIWDYLIKWGIEQADLDNNRANWDHEEYEALKKTLI
;
A
#
# COMPACT_ATOMS: atom_id res chain seq x y z
N MET A 1 -21.05 30.67 -10.03
CA MET A 1 -19.89 30.30 -9.20
C MET A 1 -19.73 28.80 -9.32
N ILE A 2 -18.60 28.33 -9.84
CA ILE A 2 -18.30 26.89 -9.87
C ILE A 2 -17.60 26.58 -8.54
N ILE A 3 -18.16 25.64 -7.78
CA ILE A 3 -17.56 25.15 -6.55
C ILE A 3 -16.90 23.81 -6.88
N PHE A 4 -15.57 23.77 -6.78
CA PHE A 4 -14.79 22.55 -6.94
C PHE A 4 -14.54 21.93 -5.57
N ASN A 5 -15.14 20.77 -5.29
CA ASN A 5 -15.06 20.10 -3.99
C ASN A 5 -14.26 18.79 -4.11
N LYS A 6 -13.18 18.68 -3.34
CA LYS A 6 -12.29 17.50 -3.28
C LYS A 6 -11.93 17.19 -1.81
N PRO A 7 -12.87 16.61 -1.04
CA PRO A 7 -12.67 16.35 0.39
C PRO A 7 -11.59 15.29 0.67
N ASN A 8 -11.20 14.53 -0.34
CA ASN A 8 -10.16 13.51 -0.28
C ASN A 8 -8.73 14.10 -0.41
N ILE A 9 -8.58 15.37 -0.80
CA ILE A 9 -7.28 16.04 -0.88
C ILE A 9 -7.10 16.87 0.39
N SER A 10 -6.03 16.60 1.15
CA SER A 10 -5.75 17.36 2.38
C SER A 10 -5.38 18.82 2.06
N PRO A 11 -5.64 19.78 2.97
CA PRO A 11 -5.24 21.17 2.79
C PRO A 11 -3.74 21.33 2.49
N THR A 12 -2.89 20.55 3.15
CA THR A 12 -1.44 20.54 2.93
C THR A 12 -1.08 20.12 1.51
N VAL A 13 -1.65 19.01 1.03
CA VAL A 13 -1.40 18.52 -0.35
C VAL A 13 -1.92 19.53 -1.37
N PHE A 14 -3.11 20.10 -1.14
CA PHE A 14 -3.67 21.11 -2.03
C PHE A 14 -2.79 22.37 -2.10
N GLU A 15 -2.23 22.82 -0.97
CA GLU A 15 -1.28 23.93 -0.95
C GLU A 15 -0.01 23.61 -1.75
N MET A 16 0.51 22.38 -1.68
CA MET A 16 1.66 21.96 -2.50
C MET A 16 1.34 22.02 -4.00
N ILE A 17 0.15 21.56 -4.39
CA ILE A 17 -0.32 21.61 -5.79
C ILE A 17 -0.44 23.07 -6.25
N LEU A 18 -1.08 23.93 -5.45
CA LEU A 18 -1.20 25.36 -5.77
C LEU A 18 0.17 26.01 -5.92
N LYS A 19 1.10 25.76 -4.99
CA LYS A 19 2.46 26.28 -5.07
C LYS A 19 3.11 25.87 -6.40
N TYR A 20 3.06 24.59 -6.75
CA TYR A 20 3.61 24.08 -8.00
C TYR A 20 2.99 24.75 -9.23
N ILE A 21 1.66 24.89 -9.29
CA ILE A 21 0.97 25.53 -10.42
C ILE A 21 1.40 27.01 -10.59
N TYR A 22 1.60 27.73 -9.49
CA TYR A 22 1.93 29.17 -9.55
C TYR A 22 3.42 29.44 -9.74
N THR A 23 4.31 28.57 -9.26
CA THR A 23 5.77 28.82 -9.28
C THR A 23 6.53 27.90 -10.20
N GLY A 24 5.95 26.79 -10.66
CA GLY A 24 6.65 25.72 -11.39
C GLY A 24 7.64 24.94 -10.53
N GLU A 25 7.66 25.17 -9.21
CA GLU A 25 8.67 24.63 -8.31
C GLU A 25 8.03 23.99 -7.08
N LEU A 26 8.47 22.77 -6.75
CA LEU A 26 8.08 22.09 -5.52
C LEU A 26 9.27 21.33 -4.96
N ASN A 27 9.50 21.46 -3.65
CA ASN A 27 10.53 20.72 -2.95
C ASN A 27 9.87 19.68 -2.02
N LEU A 28 10.06 18.40 -2.35
CA LEU A 28 9.57 17.26 -1.56
C LEU A 28 10.62 16.71 -0.58
N ILE A 29 11.83 17.28 -0.55
CA ILE A 29 12.86 16.90 0.40
C ILE A 29 12.35 17.16 1.82
N ASN A 30 12.49 16.15 2.68
CA ASN A 30 12.04 16.16 4.08
C ASN A 30 10.52 16.38 4.27
N LYS A 31 9.71 16.23 3.22
CA LYS A 31 8.26 16.20 3.39
C LYS A 31 7.81 14.87 4.01
N PRO A 32 6.76 14.87 4.85
CA PRO A 32 6.18 13.63 5.34
C PRO A 32 5.82 12.70 4.18
N GLY A 33 6.09 11.40 4.33
CA GLY A 33 5.74 10.43 3.29
C GLY A 33 4.24 10.38 3.00
N GLU A 34 3.40 10.67 4.00
CA GLU A 34 1.95 10.77 3.86
C GLU A 34 1.55 11.90 2.90
N ASP A 35 2.19 13.06 3.01
CA ASP A 35 1.94 14.19 2.10
C ASP A 35 2.41 13.86 0.68
N ILE A 36 3.52 13.14 0.52
CA ILE A 36 4.04 12.73 -0.79
C ILE A 36 3.11 11.70 -1.44
N LEU A 37 2.61 10.72 -0.68
CA LEU A 37 1.62 9.76 -1.15
C LEU A 37 0.31 10.46 -1.53
N GLY A 38 -0.16 11.39 -0.70
CA GLY A 38 -1.36 12.17 -0.98
C GLY A 38 -1.20 13.04 -2.23
N LEU A 39 -0.01 13.63 -2.42
CA LEU A 39 0.33 14.38 -3.63
C LEU A 39 0.31 13.50 -4.87
N LEU A 40 0.84 12.28 -4.81
CA LEU A 40 0.80 11.32 -5.91
C LEU A 40 -0.66 11.03 -6.32
N VAL A 41 -1.51 10.67 -5.35
CA VAL A 41 -2.93 10.37 -5.61
C VAL A 41 -3.67 11.59 -6.18
N ALA A 42 -3.48 12.76 -5.57
CA ALA A 42 -4.12 13.99 -6.03
C ALA A 42 -3.64 14.41 -7.44
N SER A 43 -2.37 14.17 -7.76
CA SER A 43 -1.81 14.50 -9.07
C SER A 43 -2.36 13.60 -10.17
N ASP A 44 -2.56 12.30 -9.89
CA ASP A 44 -3.25 11.38 -10.81
C ASP A 44 -4.70 11.82 -11.04
N GLU A 45 -5.44 12.08 -9.96
CA GLU A 45 -6.85 12.49 -10.03
C GLU A 45 -7.08 13.82 -10.76
N LEU A 46 -6.16 14.77 -10.59
CA LEU A 46 -6.22 16.08 -11.24
C LEU A 46 -5.52 16.10 -12.61
N LEU A 47 -5.02 14.96 -13.09
CA LEU A 47 -4.32 14.81 -14.37
C LEU A 47 -3.08 15.74 -14.50
N LEU A 48 -2.35 15.91 -13.39
CA LEU A 48 -1.11 16.69 -13.32
C LEU A 48 0.10 15.77 -13.53
N GLU A 49 0.30 15.32 -14.77
CA GLU A 49 1.26 14.27 -15.13
C GLU A 49 2.71 14.56 -14.67
N GLU A 50 3.19 15.79 -14.81
CA GLU A 50 4.55 16.15 -14.38
C GLU A 50 4.71 16.04 -12.86
N LEU A 51 3.70 16.49 -12.10
CA LEU A 51 3.68 16.42 -10.64
C LEU A 51 3.50 14.98 -10.14
N PHE A 52 2.70 14.18 -10.85
CA PHE A 52 2.57 12.75 -10.64
C PHE A 52 3.92 12.04 -10.79
N ASN A 53 4.60 12.23 -11.93
CA ASN A 53 5.90 11.63 -12.19
C ASN A 53 6.95 12.06 -11.14
N TYR A 54 6.95 13.34 -10.76
CA TYR A 54 7.85 13.86 -9.74
C TYR A 54 7.60 13.23 -8.36
N SER A 55 6.35 13.19 -7.91
CA SER A 55 5.97 12.57 -6.63
C SER A 55 6.21 11.06 -6.60
N GLN A 56 5.97 10.35 -7.71
CA GLN A 56 6.27 8.92 -7.84
C GLN A 56 7.76 8.65 -7.70
N ASN A 57 8.61 9.45 -8.35
CA ASN A 57 10.06 9.33 -8.24
C ASN A 57 10.53 9.58 -6.80
N CYS A 58 10.04 10.63 -6.16
CA CYS A 58 10.35 10.91 -4.76
C CYS A 58 9.91 9.77 -3.83
N LEU A 59 8.69 9.24 -4.02
CA LEU A 59 8.20 8.11 -3.25
C LEU A 59 9.12 6.89 -3.46
N SER A 60 9.47 6.55 -4.71
CA SER A 60 10.37 5.43 -5.02
C SER A 60 11.73 5.52 -4.32
N TYR A 61 12.27 6.73 -4.17
CA TYR A 61 13.50 6.97 -3.43
C TYR A 61 13.33 6.69 -1.93
N LEU A 62 12.23 7.16 -1.31
CA LEU A 62 11.95 6.91 0.11
C LEU A 62 11.75 5.42 0.43
N ILE A 63 11.17 4.66 -0.51
CA ILE A 63 11.03 3.21 -0.41
C ILE A 63 12.41 2.54 -0.40
N LYS A 64 13.28 2.92 -1.34
CA LYS A 64 14.64 2.38 -1.48
C LYS A 64 15.52 2.66 -0.28
N GLU A 65 15.46 3.87 0.27
CA GLU A 65 16.19 4.27 1.47
C GLU A 65 15.64 3.65 2.76
N LYS A 66 14.57 2.84 2.67
CA LYS A 66 13.92 2.16 3.81
C LYS A 66 13.64 3.12 4.97
N GLN A 67 13.19 4.35 4.67
CA GLN A 67 12.91 5.32 5.73
C GLN A 67 11.89 4.77 6.72
N SER A 68 12.04 5.14 7.99
CA SER A 68 11.23 4.62 9.10
C SER A 68 9.73 4.75 8.88
N TRP A 69 9.28 5.88 8.32
CA TRP A 69 7.88 6.09 7.98
C TRP A 69 7.39 5.05 6.96
N PHE A 70 8.19 4.77 5.93
CA PHE A 70 7.78 3.84 4.89
C PHE A 70 7.71 2.40 5.41
N GLN A 71 8.65 1.97 6.26
CA GLN A 71 8.58 0.65 6.89
C GLN A 71 7.30 0.47 7.72
N GLN A 72 6.83 1.53 8.37
CA GLN A 72 5.60 1.50 9.18
C GLN A 72 4.32 1.59 8.36
N ASN A 73 4.40 2.11 7.13
CA ASN A 73 3.25 2.41 6.27
C ASN A 73 3.27 1.64 4.94
N PHE A 74 4.15 0.65 4.80
CA PHE A 74 4.39 -0.08 3.55
C PHE A 74 3.08 -0.62 2.95
N VAL A 75 2.27 -1.30 3.77
CA VAL A 75 0.99 -1.90 3.35
C VAL A 75 0.02 -0.83 2.86
N HIS A 76 -0.05 0.30 3.56
CA HIS A 76 -0.90 1.42 3.16
C HIS A 76 -0.46 2.03 1.82
N VAL A 77 0.86 2.22 1.64
CA VAL A 77 1.41 2.71 0.37
C VAL A 77 1.11 1.72 -0.74
N LEU A 78 1.39 0.42 -0.55
CA LEU A 78 1.16 -0.61 -1.56
C LEU A 78 -0.32 -0.71 -1.97
N ASN A 79 -1.25 -0.68 -1.01
CA ASN A 79 -2.69 -0.64 -1.29
C ASN A 79 -3.14 0.64 -2.01
N THR A 80 -2.41 1.74 -1.85
CA THR A 80 -2.74 3.01 -2.51
C THR A 80 -2.23 3.01 -3.94
N ILE A 81 -0.95 2.66 -4.15
CA ILE A 81 -0.33 2.69 -5.48
C ILE A 81 -0.91 1.62 -6.42
N SER A 82 -1.35 0.48 -5.88
CA SER A 82 -2.00 -0.59 -6.67
C SER A 82 -3.32 -0.16 -7.30
N LYS A 83 -3.97 0.88 -6.76
CA LYS A 83 -5.20 1.47 -7.31
C LYS A 83 -4.92 2.50 -8.40
N LEU A 84 -3.67 2.92 -8.56
CA LEU A 84 -3.25 3.90 -9.55
C LEU A 84 -2.69 3.18 -10.77
N ALA A 85 -3.42 3.21 -11.89
CA ALA A 85 -3.00 2.53 -13.13
C ALA A 85 -1.62 2.98 -13.63
N ASN A 86 -1.25 4.24 -13.37
CA ASN A 86 0.03 4.82 -13.80
C ASN A 86 1.21 4.45 -12.87
N CYS A 87 1.00 3.63 -11.83
CA CYS A 87 2.02 3.24 -10.85
C CYS A 87 2.60 1.83 -11.04
N GLU A 88 2.33 1.13 -12.14
CA GLU A 88 2.76 -0.26 -12.39
C GLU A 88 4.23 -0.53 -12.03
N LYS A 89 5.15 0.33 -12.47
CA LYS A 89 6.60 0.16 -12.19
C LYS A 89 6.94 0.23 -10.70
N LEU A 90 6.27 1.12 -9.97
CA LEU A 90 6.49 1.27 -8.53
C LEU A 90 5.84 0.12 -7.76
N GLN A 91 4.65 -0.31 -8.20
CA GLN A 91 3.98 -1.48 -7.67
C GLN A 91 4.84 -2.74 -7.83
N GLU A 92 5.34 -3.01 -9.04
CA GLU A 92 6.19 -4.17 -9.31
C GLU A 92 7.45 -4.15 -8.45
N TYR A 93 8.11 -3.00 -8.31
CA TYR A 93 9.26 -2.85 -7.40
C TYR A 93 8.92 -3.19 -5.95
N CYS A 94 7.76 -2.75 -5.45
CA CYS A 94 7.29 -3.09 -4.11
C CYS A 94 7.01 -4.59 -3.97
N ILE A 95 6.41 -5.22 -4.98
CA ILE A 95 6.12 -6.66 -4.98
C ILE A 95 7.40 -7.48 -5.03
N GLU A 96 8.34 -7.17 -5.92
CA GLU A 96 9.66 -7.80 -5.96
C GLU A 96 10.39 -7.69 -4.61
N SER A 97 10.27 -6.53 -3.95
CA SER A 97 10.82 -6.33 -2.61
C SER A 97 10.20 -7.24 -1.55
N ILE A 98 8.91 -7.55 -1.67
CA ILE A 98 8.22 -8.52 -0.82
C ILE A 98 8.70 -9.94 -1.15
N CYS A 99 8.81 -10.31 -2.43
CA CYS A 99 9.25 -11.65 -2.83
C CYS A 99 10.67 -11.97 -2.33
N MET A 100 11.56 -10.97 -2.29
CA MET A 100 12.92 -11.11 -1.76
C MET A 100 12.98 -11.34 -0.24
N ASP A 101 12.01 -10.83 0.53
CA ASP A 101 12.01 -10.95 1.99
C ASP A 101 10.57 -10.96 2.56
N LEU A 102 9.85 -12.04 2.24
CA LEU A 102 8.46 -12.19 2.66
C LEU A 102 8.35 -12.29 4.18
N GLN A 103 9.33 -12.91 4.86
CA GLN A 103 9.31 -13.04 6.32
C GLN A 103 9.31 -11.65 7.00
N SER A 104 10.20 -10.75 6.59
CA SER A 104 10.18 -9.38 7.11
C SER A 104 8.85 -8.69 6.82
N PHE A 105 8.29 -8.88 5.62
CA PHE A 105 7.00 -8.31 5.25
C PHE A 105 5.84 -8.80 6.14
N ILE A 106 5.74 -10.11 6.41
CA ILE A 106 4.70 -10.69 7.25
C ILE A 106 4.75 -10.13 8.69
N THR A 107 5.93 -9.75 9.17
CA THR A 107 6.09 -9.16 10.51
C THR A 107 5.73 -7.67 10.57
N LEU A 108 5.48 -7.02 9.43
CA LEU A 108 5.13 -5.60 9.39
C LEU A 108 3.79 -5.34 10.08
N LYS A 109 3.73 -4.19 10.75
CA LYS A 109 2.50 -3.74 11.39
C LYS A 109 1.42 -3.51 10.33
N GLY A 110 0.28 -4.16 10.52
CA GLY A 110 -0.86 -4.01 9.63
C GLY A 110 -0.75 -4.77 8.32
N PHE A 111 0.12 -5.79 8.22
CA PHE A 111 0.17 -6.70 7.05
C PHE A 111 -1.21 -7.28 6.71
N SER A 112 -2.04 -7.54 7.71
CA SER A 112 -3.41 -8.04 7.53
C SER A 112 -4.29 -7.11 6.74
N LYS A 113 -3.96 -5.82 6.68
CA LYS A 113 -4.69 -4.83 5.89
C LYS A 113 -4.33 -4.87 4.41
N LEU A 114 -3.44 -5.75 3.98
CA LEU A 114 -3.10 -5.92 2.56
C LEU A 114 -4.36 -6.25 1.77
N ASP A 115 -4.54 -5.57 0.64
CA ASP A 115 -5.66 -5.78 -0.26
C ASP A 115 -5.68 -7.22 -0.81
N LYS A 116 -6.89 -7.81 -0.94
CA LYS A 116 -7.06 -9.21 -1.39
C LYS A 116 -6.48 -9.42 -2.78
N ASP A 117 -6.60 -8.43 -3.67
CA ASP A 117 -6.10 -8.57 -5.04
C ASP A 117 -4.57 -8.59 -5.08
N ILE A 118 -3.93 -7.84 -4.20
CA ILE A 118 -2.46 -7.82 -4.06
C ILE A 118 -1.97 -9.13 -3.43
N LEU A 119 -2.67 -9.63 -2.42
CA LEU A 119 -2.39 -10.93 -1.83
C LEU A 119 -2.49 -12.04 -2.89
N TYR A 120 -3.55 -12.05 -3.68
CA TYR A 120 -3.74 -13.02 -4.75
C TYR A 120 -2.61 -12.94 -5.78
N TYR A 121 -2.26 -11.73 -6.24
CA TYR A 121 -1.13 -11.52 -7.16
C TYR A 121 0.20 -12.04 -6.58
N LEU A 122 0.47 -11.82 -5.30
CA LEU A 122 1.66 -12.34 -4.63
C LEU A 122 1.69 -13.87 -4.65
N LEU A 123 0.57 -14.52 -4.36
CA LEU A 123 0.46 -15.98 -4.30
C LEU A 123 0.56 -16.66 -5.67
N GLU A 124 0.22 -15.96 -6.76
CA GLU A 124 0.39 -16.45 -8.12
C GLU A 124 1.85 -16.46 -8.60
N ARG A 125 2.78 -15.83 -7.86
CA ARG A 125 4.18 -15.75 -8.27
C ARG A 125 4.97 -17.00 -7.89
N ASP A 126 5.69 -17.54 -8.88
CA ASP A 126 6.60 -18.68 -8.71
C ASP A 126 7.97 -18.29 -8.12
N ASP A 127 8.25 -17.01 -7.92
CA ASP A 127 9.55 -16.50 -7.47
C ASP A 127 9.61 -16.13 -5.98
N LEU A 128 8.57 -16.49 -5.21
CA LEU A 128 8.56 -16.38 -3.75
C LEU A 128 9.62 -17.31 -3.14
N GLN A 129 10.68 -16.74 -2.55
CA GLN A 129 11.77 -17.51 -1.96
C GLN A 129 11.47 -17.98 -0.53
N VAL A 130 10.32 -18.63 -0.31
CA VAL A 130 9.90 -19.15 1.00
C VAL A 130 9.23 -20.52 0.88
N GLU A 131 9.21 -21.26 1.99
CA GLU A 131 8.48 -22.52 2.06
C GLU A 131 6.97 -22.29 1.98
N GLU A 132 6.25 -23.16 1.26
CA GLU A 132 4.79 -23.12 1.13
C GLU A 132 4.08 -23.15 2.50
N THR A 133 4.67 -23.81 3.49
CA THR A 133 4.19 -23.85 4.88
C THR A 133 4.13 -22.44 5.50
N VAL A 134 5.12 -21.60 5.22
CA VAL A 134 5.17 -20.21 5.68
C VAL A 134 4.11 -19.37 4.97
N ILE A 135 3.93 -19.58 3.66
CA ILE A 135 2.89 -18.93 2.86
C ILE A 135 1.50 -19.30 3.41
N TRP A 136 1.28 -20.57 3.72
CA TRP A 136 0.02 -21.05 4.28
C TRP A 136 -0.27 -20.43 5.65
N ASP A 137 0.71 -20.42 6.56
CA ASP A 137 0.57 -19.78 7.87
C ASP A 137 0.26 -18.28 7.74
N TYR A 138 0.85 -17.61 6.76
CA TYR A 138 0.56 -16.23 6.43
C TYR A 138 -0.89 -16.03 5.96
N LEU A 139 -1.35 -16.84 5.00
CA LEU A 139 -2.71 -16.77 4.45
C LEU A 139 -3.76 -16.97 5.55
N ILE A 140 -3.52 -17.93 6.45
CA ILE A 140 -4.42 -18.19 7.58
C ILE A 140 -4.47 -17.00 8.55
N LYS A 141 -3.32 -16.40 8.90
CA LYS A 141 -3.28 -15.20 9.76
C LYS A 141 -4.02 -14.03 9.13
N TRP A 142 -3.79 -13.78 7.84
CA TRP A 142 -4.51 -12.74 7.11
C TRP A 142 -6.02 -13.00 7.13
N GLY A 143 -6.45 -14.24 6.83
CA GLY A 143 -7.87 -14.61 6.81
C GLY A 143 -8.56 -14.48 8.17
N ILE A 144 -7.88 -14.81 9.26
CA ILE A 144 -8.37 -14.63 10.64
C ILE A 144 -8.67 -13.16 10.93
N GLU A 145 -7.72 -12.28 10.62
CA GLU A 145 -7.88 -10.84 10.87
C GLU A 145 -8.97 -10.22 9.97
N GLN A 146 -9.14 -10.72 8.74
CA GLN A 146 -10.20 -10.28 7.84
C GLN A 146 -11.60 -10.74 8.29
N ALA A 147 -11.68 -11.91 8.92
CA ALA A 147 -12.92 -12.45 9.47
C ALA A 147 -13.26 -11.93 10.88
N ASP A 148 -12.41 -11.08 11.48
CA ASP A 148 -12.53 -10.57 12.85
C ASP A 148 -12.64 -11.70 13.90
N LEU A 149 -11.84 -12.77 13.71
CA LEU A 149 -11.83 -13.95 14.58
C LEU A 149 -10.70 -13.89 15.62
N ASP A 150 -10.85 -14.62 16.72
CA ASP A 150 -9.76 -14.81 17.69
C ASP A 150 -8.64 -15.65 17.07
N ASN A 151 -7.39 -15.22 17.26
CA ASN A 151 -6.20 -15.98 16.89
C ASN A 151 -6.10 -17.33 17.64
N ASN A 152 -6.75 -17.48 18.80
CA ASN A 152 -6.78 -18.75 19.52
C ASN A 152 -7.76 -19.76 18.92
N ARG A 153 -7.27 -20.52 17.93
CA ARG A 153 -8.00 -21.58 17.23
C ARG A 153 -8.42 -22.77 18.10
N ALA A 154 -7.92 -22.89 19.34
CA ALA A 154 -8.19 -24.06 20.19
C ALA A 154 -9.67 -24.17 20.61
N ASN A 155 -10.39 -23.05 20.61
CA ASN A 155 -11.79 -22.98 21.06
C ASN A 155 -12.76 -22.77 19.89
N TRP A 156 -12.31 -22.86 18.65
CA TRP A 156 -13.14 -22.52 17.51
C TRP A 156 -14.29 -23.50 17.30
N ASP A 157 -15.47 -22.97 17.03
CA ASP A 157 -16.64 -23.74 16.61
C ASP A 157 -16.74 -23.85 15.08
N HIS A 158 -17.75 -24.59 14.61
CA HIS A 158 -17.95 -24.81 13.17
C HIS A 158 -18.25 -23.52 12.40
N GLU A 159 -18.90 -22.54 13.03
CA GLU A 159 -19.26 -21.28 12.38
C GLU A 159 -18.02 -20.41 12.15
N GLU A 160 -17.08 -20.39 13.10
CA GLU A 160 -15.80 -19.68 12.96
C GLU A 160 -14.94 -20.27 11.83
N TYR A 161 -14.90 -21.60 11.69
CA TYR A 161 -14.22 -22.24 10.55
C TYR A 161 -14.88 -21.94 9.20
N GLU A 162 -16.22 -21.96 9.12
CA GLU A 162 -16.92 -21.59 7.88
C GLU A 162 -16.77 -20.11 7.55
N ALA A 163 -16.67 -19.22 8.55
CA ALA A 163 -16.37 -17.80 8.35
C ALA A 163 -14.98 -17.61 7.73
N LEU A 164 -13.93 -18.24 8.28
CA LEU A 164 -12.58 -18.18 7.72
C LEU A 164 -12.56 -18.71 6.27
N LYS A 165 -13.20 -19.86 6.03
CA LYS A 165 -13.28 -20.46 4.70
C LYS A 165 -13.93 -19.53 3.69
N LYS A 166 -15.01 -18.83 4.06
CA LYS A 166 -15.69 -17.85 3.21
C LYS A 166 -14.81 -16.62 2.91
N THR A 167 -13.90 -16.26 3.81
CA THR A 167 -12.96 -15.16 3.58
C THR A 167 -11.85 -15.55 2.59
N LEU A 168 -11.37 -16.79 2.68
CA LEU A 168 -10.28 -17.31 1.86
C LEU A 168 -10.72 -17.73 0.44
N ILE A 169 -11.98 -18.11 0.26
CA ILE A 169 -12.59 -18.51 -1.04
C ILE A 169 -13.31 -17.30 -1.64
#